data_AF-A0A971X3T5-F1
#
_entry.id   AF-A0A971X3T5-F1
#
_cell.length_a   1.000
_cell.length_b   1.000
_cell.length_c   1.000
_cell.angle_alpha   90.00
_cell.angle_beta   90.00
_cell.angle_gamma   90.00
#
_symmetry.space_group_name_H-M   'P 1'
#
loop_
_entity.id
_entity.type
_entity.pdbx_description
1 polymer ?
#
loop_
_entity_poly.entity_id
_entity_poly.type
_entity_poly.pdbx_seq_one_letter_code
_entity_poly.pdbx_strand_id
1 'polypeptide(L)'
;MSGRKTSSDGGVFLLREIMDRSGVCEQLGPQLQDHRDPSKVRHSLTSQLRTLRIQHAQGWDDLSDTQLLDADPVFQLACSDQRSTTPLTQQRPSQPTLSRHHRIQSNRHPGTK
;
A
#
# COMPACT_ATOMS: atom_id res chain seq x y z
N MET A 1 -4.06 -10.44 26.97
CA MET A 1 -2.93 -9.51 27.17
C MET A 1 -2.35 -9.22 25.80
N SER A 2 -2.52 -8.01 25.26
CA SER A 2 -2.00 -7.69 23.93
C SER A 2 -0.48 -7.56 24.03
N GLY A 3 0.24 -8.46 23.35
CA GLY A 3 1.70 -8.43 23.29
C GLY A 3 2.18 -7.09 22.71
N ARG A 4 3.36 -6.65 23.14
CA ARG A 4 3.99 -5.43 22.63
C ARG A 4 4.16 -5.61 21.11
N LYS A 5 3.41 -4.84 20.31
CA LYS A 5 3.57 -4.84 18.86
C LYS A 5 4.88 -4.12 18.53
N THR A 6 5.86 -4.87 18.06
CA THR A 6 7.19 -4.38 17.72
C THR A 6 7.46 -4.66 16.25
N SER A 7 8.13 -3.72 15.59
CA SER A 7 8.54 -3.86 14.20
C SER A 7 10.06 -3.94 14.13
N SER A 8 10.56 -4.74 13.19
CA SER A 8 11.99 -4.76 12.81
C SER A 8 12.25 -3.95 11.53
N ASP A 9 11.19 -3.43 10.91
CA ASP A 9 11.21 -2.78 9.59
C ASP A 9 11.08 -1.27 9.70
N GLY A 10 11.81 -0.63 10.62
CA GLY A 10 11.73 0.82 10.83
C GLY A 10 12.02 1.67 9.58
N GLY A 11 12.75 1.11 8.60
CA GLY A 11 13.06 1.73 7.31
C GLY A 11 11.83 2.13 6.49
N VAL A 12 10.66 1.53 6.72
CA VAL A 12 9.43 1.88 5.99
C VAL A 12 9.00 3.34 6.18
N PHE A 13 9.35 3.97 7.31
CA PHE A 13 9.03 5.38 7.52
C PHE A 13 9.86 6.28 6.61
N LEU A 14 11.13 5.94 6.39
CA LEU A 14 11.98 6.63 5.42
C LEU A 14 11.42 6.46 4.01
N LEU A 15 11.01 5.24 3.64
CA LEU A 15 10.40 4.98 2.34
C LEU A 15 9.10 5.75 2.13
N ARG A 16 8.24 5.84 3.16
CA ARG A 16 7.04 6.68 3.12
C ARG A 16 7.41 8.15 2.89
N GLU A 17 8.35 8.68 3.65
CA GLU A 17 8.75 10.08 3.53
C GLU A 17 9.33 10.37 2.13
N ILE A 18 10.12 9.47 1.56
CA ILE A 18 10.64 9.58 0.19
C ILE A 18 9.49 9.58 -0.82
N MET A 19 8.54 8.65 -0.71
CA MET A 19 7.37 8.60 -1.61
C MET A 19 6.54 9.87 -1.54
N ASP A 20 6.31 10.38 -0.32
CA ASP A 20 5.50 11.57 -0.08
C ASP A 20 6.21 12.84 -0.58
N ARG A 21 7.53 12.97 -0.35
CA ARG A 21 8.31 14.14 -0.80
C ARG A 21 8.61 14.14 -2.29
N SER A 22 8.76 12.97 -2.90
CA SER A 22 8.97 12.86 -4.34
C SER A 22 7.72 13.19 -5.15
N GLY A 23 6.53 13.15 -4.53
CA GLY A 23 5.26 13.35 -5.22
C GLY A 23 4.92 12.23 -6.20
N VAL A 24 5.60 11.07 -6.12
CA VAL A 24 5.45 9.98 -7.10
C VAL A 24 4.03 9.43 -7.12
N CYS A 25 3.39 9.32 -5.95
CA CYS A 25 2.02 8.86 -5.82
C CYS A 25 1.02 9.84 -6.44
N GLU A 26 1.26 11.14 -6.27
CA GLU A 26 0.47 12.24 -6.82
C GLU A 26 0.64 12.34 -8.34
N GLN A 27 1.84 12.10 -8.86
CA GLN A 27 2.12 12.08 -10.30
C GLN A 27 1.57 10.85 -11.02
N LEU A 28 1.62 9.68 -10.36
CA LEU A 28 1.09 8.44 -10.93
C LEU A 28 -0.42 8.32 -10.77
N GLY A 29 -1.00 8.87 -9.70
CA GLY A 29 -2.42 8.78 -9.38
C GLY A 29 -3.36 9.09 -10.56
N PRO A 30 -3.20 10.24 -11.25
CA PRO A 30 -4.02 10.59 -12.41
C PRO A 30 -3.91 9.60 -13.58
N GLN A 31 -2.81 8.87 -13.70
CA GLN A 31 -2.59 7.85 -14.72
C GLN A 31 -3.28 6.52 -14.34
N LEU A 32 -3.67 6.35 -13.08
CA LEU A 32 -4.39 5.19 -12.57
C LEU A 32 -5.90 5.35 -12.82
N GLN A 33 -6.37 4.98 -14.01
CA GLN A 33 -7.81 4.84 -14.26
C GLN A 33 -8.43 3.79 -13.34
N ASP A 34 -9.32 4.21 -12.45
CA ASP A 34 -10.06 3.35 -11.55
C ASP A 34 -11.50 3.17 -12.06
N HIS A 35 -11.78 2.01 -12.68
CA HIS A 35 -13.11 1.70 -13.20
C HIS A 35 -14.04 1.11 -12.14
N ARG A 36 -13.61 1.02 -10.87
CA ARG A 36 -14.44 0.54 -9.77
C ARG A 36 -15.47 1.61 -9.40
N ASP A 37 -16.64 1.16 -8.96
CA ASP A 37 -17.66 2.03 -8.37
C ASP A 37 -17.09 2.80 -7.17
N PRO A 38 -16.98 4.14 -7.22
CA PRO A 38 -16.32 4.93 -6.17
C PRO A 38 -16.94 4.74 -4.79
N SER A 39 -18.24 4.45 -4.70
CA SER A 39 -18.93 4.21 -3.42
C SER A 39 -18.47 2.95 -2.70
N LYS A 40 -17.82 2.03 -3.43
CA LYS A 40 -17.31 0.74 -2.93
C LYS A 40 -15.78 0.75 -2.77
N VAL A 41 -15.12 1.87 -3.09
CA VAL A 41 -13.65 1.98 -3.00
C VAL A 41 -13.25 2.35 -1.58
N ARG A 42 -12.80 1.35 -0.81
CA ARG A 42 -12.17 1.56 0.50
C ARG A 42 -10.68 1.94 0.39
N HIS A 43 -9.99 1.37 -0.59
CA HIS A 43 -8.57 1.61 -0.84
C HIS A 43 -8.38 2.15 -2.26
N SER A 44 -7.90 3.38 -2.38
CA SER A 44 -7.58 4.00 -3.67
C SER A 44 -6.51 3.17 -4.41
N LEU A 45 -6.43 3.26 -5.74
CA LEU A 45 -5.36 2.60 -6.48
C LEU A 45 -3.98 3.14 -6.07
N THR A 46 -3.89 4.42 -5.73
CA THR A 46 -2.66 5.05 -5.21
C THR A 46 -2.25 4.47 -3.85
N SER A 47 -3.19 4.29 -2.91
CA SER A 47 -2.92 3.66 -1.61
C SER A 47 -2.44 2.21 -1.77
N GLN A 48 -3.04 1.46 -2.70
CA GLN A 48 -2.60 0.11 -3.03
C GLN A 48 -1.20 0.09 -3.66
N LEU A 49 -0.90 1.04 -4.56
CA LEU A 49 0.43 1.19 -5.17
C LEU A 49 1.50 1.53 -4.11
N ARG A 50 1.22 2.48 -3.22
CA ARG A 50 2.09 2.82 -2.08
C ARG A 50 2.39 1.58 -1.25
N THR A 51 1.36 0.82 -0.87
CA THR A 51 1.49 -0.42 -0.09
C THR A 51 2.45 -1.40 -0.78
N LEU A 52 2.26 -1.66 -2.08
CA LEU A 52 3.11 -2.57 -2.84
C LEU A 52 4.57 -2.08 -2.93
N ARG A 53 4.78 -0.78 -3.11
CA ARG A 53 6.13 -0.21 -3.26
C ARG A 53 6.90 -0.21 -1.95
N ILE A 54 6.23 0.08 -0.83
CA ILE A 54 6.85 -0.02 0.50
C ILE A 54 7.25 -1.47 0.80
N GLN A 55 6.36 -2.44 0.56
CA GLN A 55 6.63 -3.87 0.82
C GLN A 55 7.82 -4.37 -0.01
N HIS A 56 7.78 -4.18 -1.33
CA HIS A 56 8.84 -4.61 -2.23
C HIS A 56 10.18 -3.90 -1.94
N ALA A 57 10.17 -2.61 -1.58
CA ALA A 57 11.40 -1.90 -1.22
C ALA A 57 12.04 -2.39 0.09
N GLN A 58 11.25 -2.97 0.99
CA GLN A 58 11.74 -3.67 2.19
C GLN A 58 12.10 -5.14 1.94
N GLY A 59 11.92 -5.66 0.71
CA GLY A 59 12.20 -7.06 0.37
C GLY A 59 11.04 -8.03 0.60
N TRP A 60 9.82 -7.51 0.82
CA TRP A 60 8.59 -8.31 0.90
C TRP A 60 7.93 -8.36 -0.48
N ASP A 61 8.31 -9.36 -1.27
CA ASP A 61 7.95 -9.42 -2.69
C ASP A 61 6.68 -10.23 -2.97
N ASP A 62 6.30 -11.17 -2.09
CA ASP A 62 5.07 -11.94 -2.28
C ASP A 62 3.86 -11.16 -1.74
N LEU A 63 2.77 -11.17 -2.50
CA LEU A 63 1.50 -10.63 -2.03
C LEU A 63 0.99 -11.38 -0.80
N SER A 64 1.37 -12.65 -0.60
CA SER A 64 1.01 -13.43 0.59
C SER A 64 1.60 -12.82 1.89
N ASP A 65 2.76 -12.16 1.82
CA ASP A 65 3.40 -11.47 2.96
C ASP A 65 2.54 -10.34 3.52
N THR A 66 1.61 -9.81 2.71
CA THR A 66 0.68 -8.75 3.14
C THR A 66 -0.09 -9.14 4.40
N GLN A 67 -0.45 -10.42 4.56
CA GLN A 67 -1.18 -10.90 5.73
C GLN A 67 -0.31 -10.89 6.99
N LEU A 68 0.98 -11.22 6.86
CA LEU A 68 1.92 -11.17 7.98
C LEU A 68 2.13 -9.72 8.43
N LEU A 69 2.32 -8.82 7.46
CA LEU A 69 2.61 -7.40 7.70
C LEU A 69 1.40 -6.61 8.22
N ASP A 70 0.17 -7.13 8.08
CA ASP A 70 -1.03 -6.50 8.63
C ASP A 70 -1.02 -6.43 10.16
N ALA A 71 -0.26 -7.30 10.84
CA ALA A 71 -0.11 -7.24 12.29
C ALA A 71 0.86 -6.13 12.75
N ASP A 72 1.73 -5.64 11.86
CA ASP A 72 2.79 -4.68 12.16
C ASP A 72 2.26 -3.23 12.10
N PRO A 73 2.23 -2.49 13.23
CA PRO A 73 1.72 -1.12 13.28
C PRO A 73 2.56 -0.14 12.46
N VAL A 74 3.85 -0.41 12.25
CA VAL A 74 4.75 0.42 11.47
C VAL A 74 4.40 0.33 9.98
N PHE A 75 4.10 -0.88 9.48
CA PHE A 75 3.56 -1.06 8.13
C PHE A 75 2.15 -0.48 7.97
N GLN A 76 1.28 -0.63 8.95
CA GLN A 76 -0.06 -0.02 8.93
C GLN A 76 0.03 1.49 8.75
N LEU A 77 0.91 2.15 9.54
CA LEU A 77 1.09 3.58 9.45
C LEU A 77 1.77 3.98 8.14
N ALA A 78 2.84 3.29 7.74
CA ALA A 78 3.62 3.64 6.55
C ALA A 78 2.81 3.54 5.25
N CYS A 79 1.91 2.57 5.14
CA CYS A 79 1.10 2.35 3.93
C CYS A 79 -0.18 3.21 3.89
N SER A 80 -0.48 3.96 4.94
CA SER A 80 -1.68 4.79 5.03
C SER A 80 -1.51 6.14 4.35
N ASP A 81 -2.57 6.60 3.69
CA ASP A 81 -2.67 7.95 3.13
C ASP A 81 -2.94 9.01 4.21
N GLN A 82 -3.32 8.59 5.44
CA GLN A 82 -3.65 9.51 6.52
C GLN A 82 -2.40 10.11 7.17
N ARG A 83 -2.39 11.44 7.32
CA ARG A 83 -1.44 12.21 8.13
C ARG A 83 -2.22 12.96 9.21
N SER A 84 -2.29 12.37 10.40
CA SER A 84 -2.99 12.94 11.55
C SER A 84 -2.46 12.30 12.83
N THR A 85 -2.73 12.92 13.96
CA THR A 85 -2.53 12.35 15.29
C THR A 85 -3.68 11.41 15.69
N THR A 86 -4.76 11.36 14.90
CA THR A 86 -5.86 10.43 15.11
C THR A 86 -5.39 8.99 14.86
N PRO A 87 -5.71 8.05 15.76
CA PRO A 87 -5.38 6.64 15.56
C PRO A 87 -5.87 6.12 14.21
N LEU A 88 -5.03 5.37 13.52
CA LEU A 88 -5.40 4.75 12.26
C LEU A 88 -6.43 3.65 12.52
N THR A 89 -7.64 3.81 11.97
CA THR A 89 -8.73 2.82 12.09
C THR A 89 -8.91 2.00 10.82
N GLN A 90 -8.52 2.55 9.67
CA GLN A 90 -8.57 1.86 8.40
C GLN A 90 -7.45 0.82 8.30
N GLN A 91 -7.85 -0.43 8.05
CA GLN A 91 -6.92 -1.53 7.79
C GLN A 91 -6.18 -1.33 6.46
N ARG A 92 -5.04 -2.00 6.27
CA ARG A 92 -4.34 -1.99 4.98
C ARG A 92 -5.14 -2.74 3.91
N PRO A 93 -4.85 -2.50 2.61
CA PRO A 93 -5.41 -3.34 1.56
C PRO A 93 -4.95 -4.79 1.73
N SER A 94 -5.91 -5.71 1.75
CA SER A 94 -5.64 -7.14 1.88
C SER A 94 -5.00 -7.74 0.62
N GLN A 95 -4.39 -8.92 0.74
CA GLN A 95 -3.81 -9.68 -0.38
C GLN A 95 -4.77 -9.81 -1.60
N PRO A 96 -6.08 -10.12 -1.44
CA PRO A 96 -7.00 -10.18 -2.58
C PRO A 96 -7.23 -8.83 -3.25
N THR A 97 -7.19 -7.75 -2.46
CA THR A 97 -7.32 -6.37 -2.95
C THR A 97 -6.12 -6.02 -3.83
N LEU A 98 -4.90 -6.31 -3.35
CA LEU A 98 -3.66 -6.07 -4.09
C LEU A 98 -3.53 -6.96 -5.34
N SER A 99 -3.97 -8.21 -5.27
CA SER A 99 -4.00 -9.11 -6.43
C SER A 99 -4.88 -8.56 -7.56
N ARG A 100 -6.04 -7.98 -7.20
CA ARG A 100 -6.92 -7.31 -8.17
C ARG A 100 -6.25 -6.08 -8.77
N HIS A 101 -5.55 -5.27 -7.97
CA HIS A 101 -4.76 -4.14 -8.48
C HIS A 101 -3.75 -4.62 -9.53
N HIS A 102 -2.95 -5.65 -9.20
CA HIS A 102 -1.94 -6.18 -10.11
C HIS A 102 -2.56 -6.63 -11.45
N ARG A 103 -3.72 -7.30 -11.41
CA ARG A 103 -4.46 -7.69 -12.61
C ARG A 103 -4.93 -6.51 -13.44
N ILE A 104 -5.41 -5.43 -12.81
CA ILE A 104 -5.80 -4.20 -13.51
C ILE A 104 -4.59 -3.60 -14.24
N GLN A 105 -3.41 -3.59 -13.62
CA GLN A 105 -2.20 -3.03 -14.24
C GLN A 105 -1.67 -3.89 -15.40
N SER A 106 -1.66 -5.21 -15.23
CA SER A 106 -1.26 -6.16 -16.26
C SER A 106 -2.12 -6.04 -17.52
N ASN A 107 -3.43 -5.87 -17.37
CA ASN A 107 -4.34 -5.71 -18.50
C ASN A 107 -4.16 -4.37 -19.25
N ARG A 108 -3.51 -3.35 -18.68
CA ARG A 108 -3.19 -2.09 -19.38
C ARG A 108 -2.00 -2.21 -20.32
N HIS A 109 -1.13 -3.19 -20.09
CA HIS A 109 0.05 -3.46 -20.91
C HIS A 109 -0.04 -4.89 -21.46
N PRO A 110 -0.96 -5.16 -22.40
CA PRO A 110 -1.05 -6.47 -23.04
C PRO A 110 0.17 -6.67 -23.95
N GLY A 111 1.27 -7.17 -23.38
CA GLY A 111 2.46 -7.59 -24.11
C GLY A 111 3.48 -6.48 -24.38
N THR A 112 4.47 -6.38 -23.51
CA THR A 112 5.86 -6.30 -23.96
C THR A 112 6.47 -7.66 -23.62
N LYS A 113 6.42 -8.56 -24.61
CA LYS A 113 7.36 -9.67 -24.69
C LYS A 113 8.62 -9.18 -25.37
#